data_AF-A0A945EAI0-F1
#
_entry.id   AF-A0A945EAI0-F1
#
_cell.length_a   1.000
_cell.length_b   1.000
_cell.length_c   1.000
_cell.angle_alpha   90.00
_cell.angle_beta   90.00
_cell.angle_gamma   90.00
#
_symmetry.space_group_name_H-M   'P 1'
#
loop_
_entity.id
_entity.type
_entity.pdbx_description
1 polymer ?
#
loop_
_entity_poly.entity_id
_entity_poly.type
_entity_poly.pdbx_seq_one_letter_code
_entity_poly.pdbx_strand_id
1 'polypeptide(L)'
;VAMSIFVGSKYEYQTIVNLGKLVNEAEKYGIPVLAVTAVGKELGKDARYLSLACRMAAEQGAHIVKTYYCENFEKVVQSCPVPIIVAGGKKIPERDALQLTYNSIKAGAVGVDIGRNVWQSEHPVAMIRAVRSIVHGNSNVDQAFKLYQKLASGDSKNKQKSKGKKPMEIAVLVGSQLAKKALDNKVDKVVFDRAYYKFHGRVKALADAAREAGLKF
;
A
#
# COMPACT_ATOMS: atom_id res chain seq x y z
N VAL A 1 -4.90 -4.77 -12.50
CA VAL A 1 -6.14 -4.60 -11.68
C VAL A 1 -6.08 -5.50 -10.45
N ALA A 2 -6.88 -5.25 -9.41
CA ALA A 2 -6.88 -6.07 -8.20
C ALA A 2 -8.30 -6.54 -7.83
N MET A 3 -8.43 -7.76 -7.32
CA MET A 3 -9.72 -8.30 -6.86
C MET A 3 -9.54 -9.21 -5.64
N SER A 4 -10.46 -9.15 -4.70
CA SER A 4 -10.47 -10.03 -3.54
C SER A 4 -11.17 -11.36 -3.84
N ILE A 5 -10.58 -12.45 -3.36
CA ILE A 5 -11.22 -13.76 -3.27
C ILE A 5 -11.44 -14.13 -1.81
N PHE A 6 -12.49 -14.91 -1.53
CA PHE A 6 -12.90 -15.24 -0.17
C PHE A 6 -13.03 -16.76 0.02
N VAL A 7 -11.87 -17.43 0.03
CA VAL A 7 -11.76 -18.88 0.24
C VAL A 7 -12.26 -19.26 1.64
N GLY A 8 -13.06 -20.31 1.75
CA GLY A 8 -13.75 -20.79 2.93
C GLY A 8 -15.03 -20.01 3.30
N SER A 9 -15.43 -19.00 2.51
CA SER A 9 -16.61 -18.16 2.81
C SER A 9 -17.87 -18.62 2.07
N LYS A 10 -19.04 -18.13 2.51
CA LYS A 10 -20.35 -18.39 1.89
C LYS A 10 -20.38 -18.16 0.37
N TYR A 11 -19.63 -17.18 -0.13
CA TYR A 11 -19.60 -16.80 -1.55
C TYR A 11 -18.27 -17.14 -2.24
N GLU A 12 -17.52 -18.11 -1.72
CA GLU A 12 -16.24 -18.56 -2.30
C GLU A 12 -16.35 -18.79 -3.81
N TYR A 13 -17.27 -19.66 -4.23
CA TYR A 13 -17.49 -20.02 -5.64
C TYR A 13 -17.58 -18.79 -6.55
N GLN A 14 -18.44 -17.84 -6.19
CA GLN A 14 -18.65 -16.63 -6.98
C GLN A 14 -17.36 -15.81 -7.09
N THR A 15 -16.61 -15.67 -6.00
CA THR A 15 -15.39 -14.85 -5.97
C THR A 15 -14.25 -15.48 -6.77
N ILE A 16 -14.14 -16.82 -6.77
CA ILE A 16 -13.15 -17.55 -7.56
C ILE A 16 -13.51 -17.49 -9.04
N VAL A 17 -14.78 -17.73 -9.41
CA VAL A 17 -15.23 -17.62 -10.81
C VAL A 17 -15.05 -16.20 -11.34
N ASN A 18 -15.32 -15.19 -10.53
CA ASN A 18 -15.07 -13.80 -10.91
C ASN A 18 -13.58 -13.51 -11.15
N LEU A 19 -12.67 -14.19 -10.43
CA LEU A 19 -11.23 -14.02 -10.62
C LEU A 19 -10.83 -14.51 -12.01
N GLY A 20 -11.25 -15.74 -12.38
CA GLY A 20 -10.98 -16.27 -13.71
C GLY A 20 -11.57 -15.41 -14.83
N LYS A 21 -12.80 -14.89 -14.65
CA LYS A 21 -13.40 -13.94 -15.60
C LYS A 21 -12.57 -12.65 -15.75
N LEU A 22 -12.15 -12.07 -14.62
CA LEU A 22 -11.34 -10.86 -14.62
C LEU A 22 -9.97 -11.09 -15.26
N VAL A 23 -9.33 -12.23 -15.00
CA VAL A 23 -8.08 -12.63 -15.65
C VAL A 23 -8.29 -12.70 -17.16
N ASN A 24 -9.28 -13.46 -17.63
CA ASN A 24 -9.58 -13.58 -19.07
C ASN A 24 -9.84 -12.23 -19.75
N GLU A 25 -10.47 -11.28 -19.04
CA GLU A 25 -10.69 -9.93 -19.56
C GLU A 25 -9.40 -9.12 -19.58
N ALA A 26 -8.63 -9.14 -18.49
CA ALA A 26 -7.41 -8.36 -18.34
C ALA A 26 -6.29 -8.80 -19.29
N GLU A 27 -6.20 -10.10 -19.59
CA GLU A 27 -5.27 -10.69 -20.56
C GLU A 27 -5.45 -10.08 -21.97
N LYS A 28 -6.69 -9.79 -22.39
CA LYS A 28 -6.96 -9.15 -23.69
C LYS A 28 -6.30 -7.79 -23.83
N TYR A 29 -5.98 -7.15 -22.72
CA TYR A 29 -5.35 -5.82 -22.65
C TYR A 29 -3.92 -5.87 -22.12
N GLY A 30 -3.36 -7.06 -21.86
CA GLY A 30 -2.03 -7.20 -21.24
C GLY A 30 -1.93 -6.60 -19.84
N ILE A 31 -3.03 -6.55 -19.09
CA ILE A 31 -3.07 -5.96 -17.74
C ILE A 31 -2.91 -7.06 -16.69
N PRO A 32 -1.88 -7.03 -15.82
CA PRO A 32 -1.71 -8.03 -14.78
C PRO A 32 -2.81 -7.95 -13.71
N VAL A 33 -3.21 -9.12 -13.20
CA VAL A 33 -4.22 -9.25 -12.14
C VAL A 33 -3.56 -9.61 -10.82
N LEU A 34 -3.85 -8.81 -9.79
CA LEU A 34 -3.50 -9.07 -8.40
C LEU A 34 -4.70 -9.65 -7.65
N ALA A 35 -4.59 -10.88 -7.18
CA ALA A 35 -5.61 -11.50 -6.34
C ALA A 35 -5.32 -11.21 -4.85
N VAL A 36 -6.32 -10.78 -4.11
CA VAL A 36 -6.23 -10.54 -2.66
C VAL A 36 -6.93 -11.67 -1.92
N THR A 37 -6.20 -12.47 -1.14
CA THR A 37 -6.79 -13.53 -0.33
C THR A 37 -7.43 -12.92 0.93
N ALA A 38 -8.69 -12.53 0.83
CA ALA A 38 -9.43 -11.94 1.93
C ALA A 38 -9.95 -13.04 2.87
N VAL A 39 -9.70 -12.86 4.17
CA VAL A 39 -10.06 -13.86 5.19
C VAL A 39 -11.25 -13.35 5.99
N GLY A 40 -12.31 -14.17 6.05
CA GLY A 40 -13.47 -13.92 6.90
C GLY A 40 -13.10 -13.89 8.39
N LYS A 41 -13.87 -13.18 9.22
CA LYS A 41 -13.61 -13.08 10.67
C LYS A 41 -13.57 -14.42 11.38
N GLU A 42 -14.36 -15.37 10.88
CA GLU A 42 -14.56 -16.73 11.43
C GLU A 42 -13.42 -17.68 11.06
N LEU A 43 -12.53 -17.30 10.12
CA LEU A 43 -11.49 -18.17 9.57
C LEU A 43 -10.11 -17.81 10.12
N GLY A 44 -9.32 -18.86 10.42
CA GLY A 44 -7.92 -18.73 10.80
C GLY A 44 -7.04 -18.26 9.64
N LYS A 45 -5.85 -17.75 9.98
CA LYS A 45 -4.81 -17.30 9.02
C LYS A 45 -3.54 -18.12 9.16
N ASP A 46 -3.68 -19.43 9.28
CA ASP A 46 -2.54 -20.32 9.37
C ASP A 46 -1.90 -20.55 7.99
N ALA A 47 -0.69 -21.13 7.97
CA ALA A 47 0.02 -21.43 6.74
C ALA A 47 -0.79 -22.36 5.82
N ARG A 48 -1.55 -23.31 6.36
CA ARG A 48 -2.36 -24.25 5.57
C ARG A 48 -3.43 -23.52 4.78
N TYR A 49 -4.25 -22.71 5.44
CA TYR A 49 -5.33 -21.95 4.82
C TYR A 49 -4.78 -20.95 3.80
N LEU A 50 -3.73 -20.20 4.16
CA LEU A 50 -3.16 -19.21 3.26
C LEU A 50 -2.49 -19.86 2.04
N SER A 51 -1.83 -21.02 2.21
CA SER A 51 -1.27 -21.79 1.09
C SER A 51 -2.36 -22.21 0.10
N LEU A 52 -3.48 -22.74 0.61
CA LEU A 52 -4.63 -23.11 -0.23
C LEU A 52 -5.16 -21.89 -0.99
N ALA A 53 -5.45 -20.79 -0.29
CA ALA A 53 -6.02 -19.61 -0.92
C ALA A 53 -5.06 -18.96 -1.95
N CYS A 54 -3.76 -18.88 -1.65
CA CYS A 54 -2.77 -18.33 -2.57
C CYS A 54 -2.58 -19.22 -3.79
N ARG A 55 -2.53 -20.55 -3.60
CA ARG A 55 -2.41 -21.50 -4.71
C ARG A 55 -3.65 -21.45 -5.61
N MET A 56 -4.86 -21.43 -5.05
CA MET A 56 -6.09 -21.29 -5.82
C MET A 56 -6.12 -19.99 -6.63
N ALA A 57 -5.68 -18.88 -6.05
CA ALA A 57 -5.60 -17.61 -6.77
C ALA A 57 -4.66 -17.69 -7.99
N ALA A 58 -3.48 -18.27 -7.79
CA ALA A 58 -2.48 -18.41 -8.83
C ALA A 58 -2.92 -19.38 -9.94
N GLU A 59 -3.51 -20.52 -9.59
CA GLU A 59 -4.05 -21.51 -10.54
C GLU A 59 -5.23 -20.95 -11.36
N GLN A 60 -5.94 -19.95 -10.83
CA GLN A 60 -6.96 -19.20 -11.59
C GLN A 60 -6.39 -18.09 -12.48
N GLY A 61 -5.06 -18.00 -12.61
CA GLY A 61 -4.36 -17.08 -13.51
C GLY A 61 -4.04 -15.70 -12.90
N ALA A 62 -4.12 -15.54 -11.58
CA ALA A 62 -3.61 -14.33 -10.96
C ALA A 62 -2.09 -14.24 -11.15
N HIS A 63 -1.60 -13.04 -11.50
CA HIS A 63 -0.18 -12.79 -11.74
C HIS A 63 0.59 -12.47 -10.46
N ILE A 64 -0.11 -11.93 -9.47
CA ILE A 64 0.42 -11.55 -8.17
C ILE A 64 -0.62 -11.93 -7.13
N VAL A 65 -0.17 -12.43 -5.97
CA VAL A 65 -1.05 -12.70 -4.84
C VAL A 65 -0.71 -11.78 -3.67
N LYS A 66 -1.72 -11.09 -3.15
CA LYS A 66 -1.64 -10.36 -1.89
C LYS A 66 -2.29 -11.18 -0.79
N THR A 67 -1.53 -11.46 0.26
CA THR A 67 -1.99 -12.26 1.41
C THR A 67 -1.56 -11.66 2.75
N TYR A 68 -1.72 -12.39 3.86
CA TYR A 68 -1.27 -11.99 5.20
C TYR A 68 -0.03 -12.76 5.62
N TYR A 69 0.78 -12.17 6.50
CA TYR A 69 1.87 -12.90 7.15
C TYR A 69 1.30 -13.87 8.20
N CYS A 70 1.92 -15.05 8.33
CA CYS A 70 1.61 -16.05 9.34
C CYS A 70 2.89 -16.75 9.84
N GLU A 71 2.77 -17.61 10.83
CA GLU A 71 3.85 -18.52 11.21
C GLU A 71 4.09 -19.56 10.10
N ASN A 72 5.36 -19.91 9.84
CA ASN A 72 5.78 -20.77 8.73
C ASN A 72 5.39 -20.22 7.34
N PHE A 73 5.47 -18.91 7.16
CA PHE A 73 5.08 -18.22 5.93
C PHE A 73 5.85 -18.67 4.69
N GLU A 74 7.07 -19.17 4.85
CA GLU A 74 7.87 -19.77 3.78
C GLU A 74 7.13 -20.91 3.07
N LYS A 75 6.27 -21.66 3.76
CA LYS A 75 5.41 -22.69 3.14
C LYS A 75 4.38 -22.07 2.19
N VAL A 76 3.80 -20.94 2.58
CA VAL A 76 2.87 -20.19 1.74
C VAL A 76 3.58 -19.72 0.47
N VAL A 77 4.79 -19.15 0.62
CA VAL A 77 5.61 -18.71 -0.51
C VAL A 77 5.96 -19.87 -1.44
N GLN A 78 6.45 -20.98 -0.90
CA GLN A 78 6.83 -22.16 -1.69
C GLN A 78 5.64 -22.80 -2.43
N SER A 79 4.43 -22.70 -1.87
CA SER A 79 3.23 -23.29 -2.48
C SER A 79 2.62 -22.46 -3.60
N CYS A 80 2.98 -21.18 -3.73
CA CYS A 80 2.38 -20.26 -4.70
C CYS A 80 3.36 -20.01 -5.86
N PRO A 81 2.99 -20.35 -7.12
CA PRO A 81 3.91 -20.24 -8.26
C PRO A 81 4.10 -18.80 -8.77
N VAL A 82 3.43 -17.81 -8.18
CA VAL A 82 3.49 -16.40 -8.58
C VAL A 82 3.94 -15.52 -7.41
N PRO A 83 4.48 -14.31 -7.67
CA PRO A 83 4.97 -13.44 -6.61
C PRO A 83 3.92 -13.12 -5.55
N ILE A 84 4.32 -13.23 -4.27
CA ILE A 84 3.48 -12.88 -3.12
C ILE A 84 3.91 -11.53 -2.52
N ILE A 85 2.92 -10.68 -2.24
CA ILE A 85 3.07 -9.50 -1.40
C ILE A 85 2.26 -9.63 -0.11
N VAL A 86 2.80 -9.09 0.99
CA VAL A 86 2.16 -9.20 2.31
C VAL A 86 1.40 -7.93 2.69
N ALA A 87 0.15 -8.09 3.10
CA ALA A 87 -0.70 -7.03 3.62
C ALA A 87 -0.27 -6.60 5.03
N GLY A 88 -0.28 -5.28 5.27
CA GLY A 88 0.14 -4.72 6.57
C GLY A 88 -0.77 -5.00 7.76
N GLY A 89 -2.00 -5.50 7.58
CA GLY A 89 -2.91 -5.80 8.69
C GLY A 89 -3.43 -4.56 9.45
N LYS A 90 -3.77 -4.74 10.74
CA LYS A 90 -4.23 -3.65 11.63
C LYS A 90 -3.07 -2.72 12.01
N LYS A 91 -3.39 -1.51 12.50
CA LYS A 91 -2.35 -0.63 13.06
C LYS A 91 -1.71 -1.31 14.26
N ILE A 92 -0.39 -1.34 14.25
CA ILE A 92 0.50 -1.81 15.32
C ILE A 92 1.62 -0.76 15.49
N PRO A 93 2.44 -0.84 16.55
CA PRO A 93 3.61 0.01 16.71
C PRO A 93 4.52 -0.03 15.48
N GLU A 94 5.16 1.09 15.15
CA GLU A 94 5.96 1.23 13.93
C GLU A 94 7.10 0.21 13.86
N ARG A 95 7.76 -0.06 15.00
CA ARG A 95 8.83 -1.08 15.06
C ARG A 95 8.29 -2.47 14.72
N ASP A 96 7.09 -2.82 15.19
CA ASP A 96 6.46 -4.12 14.93
C ASP A 96 6.02 -4.23 13.46
N ALA A 97 5.55 -3.14 12.86
CA ALA A 97 5.24 -3.10 11.44
C ALA A 97 6.51 -3.26 10.57
N LEU A 98 7.65 -2.69 11.00
CA LEU A 98 8.95 -2.92 10.36
C LEU A 98 9.43 -4.36 10.56
N GLN A 99 9.22 -4.95 11.74
CA GLN A 99 9.52 -6.36 11.99
C GLN A 99 8.70 -7.29 11.09
N LEU A 100 7.39 -7.02 10.95
CA LEU A 100 6.52 -7.75 10.03
C LEU A 100 7.01 -7.63 8.59
N THR A 101 7.40 -6.43 8.16
CA THR A 101 7.96 -6.19 6.82
C THR A 101 9.23 -7.02 6.61
N TYR A 102 10.18 -6.95 7.55
CA TYR A 102 11.44 -7.68 7.47
C TYR A 102 11.23 -9.19 7.42
N ASN A 103 10.38 -9.72 8.30
CA ASN A 103 10.06 -11.15 8.35
C ASN A 103 9.40 -11.61 7.04
N SER A 104 8.50 -10.80 6.48
CA SER A 104 7.82 -11.11 5.22
C SER A 104 8.80 -11.24 4.06
N ILE A 105 9.70 -10.26 3.91
CA ILE A 105 10.73 -10.28 2.85
C ILE A 105 11.71 -11.43 3.07
N LYS A 106 12.17 -11.65 4.31
CA LYS A 106 13.09 -12.74 4.65
C LYS A 106 12.47 -14.13 4.37
N ALA A 107 11.16 -14.27 4.54
CA ALA A 107 10.43 -15.51 4.25
C ALA A 107 10.13 -15.73 2.75
N GLY A 108 10.49 -14.78 1.88
CA GLY A 108 10.40 -14.91 0.42
C GLY A 108 9.26 -14.12 -0.24
N ALA A 109 8.55 -13.25 0.48
CA ALA A 109 7.67 -12.29 -0.16
C ALA A 109 8.48 -11.31 -1.02
N VAL A 110 7.95 -10.92 -2.19
CA VAL A 110 8.63 -9.96 -3.08
C VAL A 110 8.35 -8.51 -2.71
N GLY A 111 7.46 -8.27 -1.73
CA GLY A 111 7.05 -6.94 -1.33
C GLY A 111 5.98 -6.93 -0.24
N VAL A 112 5.53 -5.73 0.10
CA VAL A 112 4.47 -5.49 1.08
C VAL A 112 3.46 -4.47 0.55
N ASP A 113 2.20 -4.65 0.93
CA ASP A 113 1.10 -3.72 0.68
C ASP A 113 0.56 -3.23 2.03
N ILE A 114 1.16 -2.14 2.51
CA ILE A 114 0.93 -1.60 3.84
C ILE A 114 0.05 -0.34 3.76
N GLY A 115 -1.21 -0.48 4.17
CA GLY A 115 -2.13 0.64 4.36
C GLY A 115 -1.98 1.27 5.75
N ARG A 116 -2.79 0.80 6.72
CA ARG A 116 -2.96 1.41 8.05
C ARG A 116 -1.66 1.73 8.78
N ASN A 117 -0.68 0.84 8.74
CA ASN A 117 0.61 1.07 9.42
C ASN A 117 1.42 2.24 8.83
N VAL A 118 1.08 2.73 7.63
CA VAL A 118 1.67 3.95 7.06
C VAL A 118 0.81 5.17 7.39
N TRP A 119 -0.42 5.24 6.90
CA TRP A 119 -1.21 6.48 6.95
C TRP A 119 -1.80 6.80 8.34
N GLN A 120 -1.87 5.81 9.24
CA GLN A 120 -2.20 6.04 10.66
C GLN A 120 -0.96 6.17 11.54
N SER A 121 0.25 6.08 10.98
CA SER A 121 1.46 6.47 11.70
C SER A 121 1.47 7.99 11.87
N GLU A 122 2.05 8.46 12.98
CA GLU A 122 2.27 9.89 13.17
C GLU A 122 3.23 10.45 12.11
N HIS A 123 4.14 9.64 11.57
CA HIS A 123 5.17 10.07 10.63
C HIS A 123 5.12 9.19 9.35
N PRO A 124 4.08 9.33 8.51
CA PRO A 124 3.84 8.43 7.38
C PRO A 124 4.98 8.43 6.36
N VAL A 125 5.60 9.58 6.09
CA VAL A 125 6.73 9.69 5.15
C VAL A 125 7.97 8.96 5.69
N ALA A 126 8.27 9.12 6.98
CA ALA A 126 9.33 8.38 7.66
C ALA A 126 9.07 6.87 7.59
N MET A 127 7.82 6.45 7.83
CA MET A 127 7.42 5.05 7.77
C MET A 127 7.58 4.45 6.36
N ILE A 128 7.16 5.16 5.31
CA ILE A 128 7.36 4.73 3.91
C ILE A 128 8.85 4.52 3.62
N ARG A 129 9.71 5.46 4.04
CA ARG A 129 11.16 5.37 3.81
C ARG A 129 11.81 4.22 4.58
N ALA A 130 11.38 3.96 5.81
CA ALA A 130 11.86 2.84 6.60
C ALA A 130 11.41 1.48 6.03
N VAL A 131 10.15 1.36 5.60
CA VAL A 131 9.67 0.16 4.88
C VAL A 131 10.47 -0.05 3.59
N ARG A 132 10.67 1.02 2.81
CA ARG A 132 11.46 0.97 1.56
C ARG A 132 12.89 0.49 1.81
N SER A 133 13.54 0.91 2.89
CA SER A 133 14.91 0.49 3.17
C SER A 133 15.03 -1.00 3.49
N ILE A 134 13.97 -1.61 4.04
CA ILE A 134 13.90 -3.07 4.20
C ILE A 134 13.68 -3.74 2.84
N VAL A 135 12.63 -3.35 2.11
CA VAL A 135 12.20 -4.03 0.88
C VAL A 135 13.21 -3.90 -0.27
N HIS A 136 13.83 -2.74 -0.41
CA HIS A 136 14.71 -2.42 -1.54
C HIS A 136 16.15 -2.07 -1.14
N GLY A 137 16.46 -1.98 0.15
CA GLY A 137 17.75 -1.53 0.66
C GLY A 137 18.43 -2.51 1.61
N ASN A 138 17.90 -3.74 1.74
CA ASN A 138 18.43 -4.81 2.61
C ASN A 138 18.67 -4.40 4.07
N SER A 139 17.98 -3.36 4.56
CA SER A 139 18.10 -2.94 5.95
C SER A 139 17.45 -3.96 6.88
N ASN A 140 18.08 -4.22 8.02
CA ASN A 140 17.43 -4.93 9.11
C ASN A 140 16.47 -3.99 9.88
N VAL A 141 15.71 -4.57 10.82
CA VAL A 141 14.68 -3.85 11.58
C VAL A 141 15.25 -2.68 12.38
N ASP A 142 16.40 -2.84 13.01
CA ASP A 142 17.01 -1.78 13.82
C ASP A 142 17.51 -0.63 12.97
N GLN A 143 18.11 -0.92 11.81
CA GLN A 143 18.54 0.09 10.83
C GLN A 143 17.33 0.87 10.30
N ALA A 144 16.26 0.17 9.90
CA ALA A 144 15.04 0.79 9.41
C ALA A 144 14.34 1.63 10.50
N PHE A 145 14.32 1.15 11.74
CA PHE A 145 13.71 1.88 12.85
C PHE A 145 14.52 3.12 13.25
N LYS A 146 15.86 3.04 13.24
CA LYS A 146 16.73 4.21 13.40
C LYS A 146 16.48 5.25 12.30
N LEU A 147 16.32 4.81 11.05
CA LEU A 147 15.96 5.69 9.93
C LEU A 147 14.60 6.36 10.15
N TYR A 148 13.59 5.59 10.58
CA TYR A 148 12.27 6.12 10.94
C TYR A 148 12.40 7.22 12.00
N GLN A 149 13.08 6.94 13.12
CA GLN A 149 13.26 7.91 14.21
C GLN A 149 13.96 9.20 13.74
N LYS A 150 15.06 9.06 12.99
CA LYS A 150 15.80 10.19 12.42
C LYS A 150 14.91 11.09 11.55
N LEU A 151 14.07 10.49 10.72
CA LEU A 151 13.18 11.22 9.81
C LEU A 151 11.96 11.81 10.55
N ALA A 152 11.42 11.09 11.54
CA ALA A 152 10.32 11.55 12.38
C ALA A 152 10.67 12.84 13.13
N SER A 153 11.90 12.94 13.66
CA SER A 153 12.39 14.18 14.28
C SER A 153 12.43 15.37 13.31
N GLY A 154 12.71 15.12 12.02
CA GLY A 154 12.66 16.14 10.97
C GLY A 154 11.24 16.57 10.60
N ASP A 155 10.30 15.63 10.57
CA ASP A 155 8.88 15.86 10.23
C ASP A 155 8.14 16.72 11.28
N SER A 156 8.54 16.66 12.55
CA SER A 156 7.97 17.51 13.61
C SER A 156 8.03 19.01 13.28
N LYS A 157 9.05 19.46 12.54
CA LYS A 157 9.19 20.84 12.08
C LYS A 157 8.12 21.23 11.05
N ASN A 158 7.66 20.30 10.21
CA ASN A 158 6.61 20.56 9.23
C ASN A 158 5.22 20.52 9.85
N LYS A 159 4.96 19.59 10.79
CA LYS A 159 3.68 19.57 11.54
C LYS A 159 3.46 20.86 12.34
N GLN A 160 4.51 21.48 12.87
CA GLN A 160 4.42 22.79 13.52
C GLN A 160 3.90 23.88 12.57
N LYS A 161 4.28 23.88 11.28
CA LYS A 161 3.81 24.88 10.29
C LYS A 161 2.32 24.78 9.95
N SER A 162 1.69 23.64 10.23
CA SER A 162 0.25 23.41 10.04
C SER A 162 -0.58 23.49 11.33
N LYS A 163 0.07 23.52 12.51
CA LYS A 163 -0.63 23.45 13.80
C LYS A 163 -1.46 24.73 14.01
N GLY A 164 -2.76 24.56 14.28
CA GLY A 164 -3.71 25.65 14.50
C GLY A 164 -4.33 26.27 13.24
N LYS A 165 -3.93 25.84 12.03
CA LYS A 165 -4.48 26.35 10.77
C LYS A 165 -5.83 25.73 10.43
N LYS A 166 -6.68 26.49 9.74
CA LYS A 166 -7.96 25.97 9.25
C LYS A 166 -7.72 24.92 8.16
N PRO A 167 -8.59 23.89 8.01
CA PRO A 167 -8.41 22.86 6.99
C PRO A 167 -8.25 23.38 5.55
N MET A 168 -8.82 24.56 5.26
CA MET A 168 -8.71 25.21 3.95
C MET A 168 -7.30 25.78 3.70
N GLU A 169 -6.69 26.40 4.72
CA GLU A 169 -5.32 26.94 4.66
C GLU A 169 -4.29 25.81 4.54
N ILE A 170 -4.56 24.66 5.18
CA ILE A 170 -3.74 23.47 5.04
C ILE A 170 -3.78 22.97 3.59
N ALA A 171 -4.96 22.93 2.96
CA ALA A 171 -5.10 22.50 1.57
C ALA A 171 -4.29 23.38 0.61
N VAL A 172 -4.35 24.70 0.78
CA VAL A 172 -3.54 25.66 -0.01
C VAL A 172 -2.04 25.41 0.20
N LEU A 173 -1.60 25.30 1.46
CA LEU A 173 -0.19 25.07 1.78
C LEU A 173 0.34 23.77 1.17
N VAL A 174 -0.45 22.69 1.24
CA VAL A 174 -0.10 21.39 0.64
C VAL A 174 -0.03 21.50 -0.88
N GLY A 175 -0.99 22.18 -1.52
CA GLY A 175 -1.00 22.39 -2.97
C GLY A 175 0.26 23.08 -3.48
N SER A 176 0.63 24.21 -2.87
CA SER A 176 1.84 24.96 -3.26
C SER A 176 3.13 24.16 -3.00
N GLN A 177 3.21 23.45 -1.87
CA GLN A 177 4.38 22.61 -1.56
C GLN A 177 4.54 21.44 -2.53
N LEU A 178 3.42 20.81 -2.91
CA LEU A 178 3.40 19.72 -3.88
C LEU A 178 3.92 20.21 -5.23
N ALA A 179 3.42 21.36 -5.70
CA ALA A 179 3.84 21.95 -6.97
C ALA A 179 5.34 22.27 -6.98
N LYS A 180 5.84 22.95 -5.96
CA LYS A 180 7.27 23.24 -5.84
C LYS A 180 8.12 21.96 -5.90
N LYS A 181 7.72 20.94 -5.14
CA LYS A 181 8.45 19.66 -5.11
C LYS A 181 8.39 18.93 -6.45
N ALA A 182 7.26 18.97 -7.16
CA ALA A 182 7.13 18.37 -8.48
C ALA A 182 8.06 19.08 -9.49
N LEU A 183 8.06 20.41 -9.51
CA LEU A 183 8.91 21.22 -10.37
C LEU A 183 10.40 21.01 -10.08
N ASP A 184 10.80 20.91 -8.80
CA ASP A 184 12.17 20.57 -8.40
C ASP A 184 12.62 19.19 -8.95
N ASN A 185 11.67 18.28 -9.20
CA ASN A 185 11.89 16.97 -9.80
C ASN A 185 11.63 16.95 -11.32
N LYS A 186 11.54 18.13 -11.98
CA LYS A 186 11.29 18.28 -13.41
C LYS A 186 9.95 17.69 -13.88
N VAL A 187 8.94 17.69 -13.01
CA VAL A 187 7.56 17.32 -13.32
C VAL A 187 6.70 18.58 -13.33
N ASP A 188 6.36 19.09 -14.51
CA ASP A 188 5.53 20.30 -14.67
C ASP A 188 4.10 20.02 -15.17
N LYS A 189 3.90 18.93 -15.91
CA LYS A 189 2.60 18.47 -16.40
C LYS A 189 2.10 17.29 -15.58
N VAL A 190 0.89 17.39 -15.05
CA VAL A 190 0.24 16.33 -14.28
C VAL A 190 -1.22 16.21 -14.70
N VAL A 191 -1.89 15.15 -14.22
CA VAL A 191 -3.35 15.02 -14.33
C VAL A 191 -3.91 15.14 -12.92
N PHE A 192 -4.86 16.05 -12.73
CA PHE A 192 -5.62 16.14 -11.48
C PHE A 192 -6.89 15.32 -11.60
N ASP A 193 -6.76 14.02 -11.35
CA ASP A 193 -7.90 13.12 -11.32
C ASP A 193 -8.70 13.32 -10.03
N ARG A 194 -9.92 13.83 -10.20
CA ARG A 194 -10.89 14.04 -9.11
C ARG A 194 -11.94 12.94 -9.03
N ALA A 195 -11.89 11.94 -9.92
CA ALA A 195 -12.88 10.88 -10.06
C ALA A 195 -14.32 11.43 -9.95
N TYR A 196 -15.11 10.89 -9.02
CA TYR A 196 -16.50 11.31 -8.73
C TYR A 196 -16.61 12.45 -7.70
N TYR A 197 -15.51 12.99 -7.17
CA TYR A 197 -15.56 14.06 -6.17
C TYR A 197 -15.82 15.42 -6.81
N LYS A 198 -16.79 16.17 -6.26
CA LYS A 198 -17.11 17.54 -6.71
C LYS A 198 -15.91 18.47 -6.50
N PHE A 199 -15.67 19.37 -7.45
CA PHE A 199 -14.58 20.35 -7.39
C PHE A 199 -14.96 21.55 -6.51
N HIS A 200 -14.80 21.42 -5.19
CA HIS A 200 -15.08 22.49 -4.23
C HIS A 200 -14.24 22.35 -2.95
N GLY A 201 -14.37 23.34 -2.05
CA GLY A 201 -13.78 23.31 -0.72
C GLY A 201 -12.28 23.01 -0.75
N ARG A 202 -11.87 21.98 0.00
CA ARG A 202 -10.46 21.58 0.15
C ARG A 202 -9.84 21.07 -1.15
N VAL A 203 -10.62 20.38 -1.99
CA VAL A 203 -10.13 19.84 -3.27
C VAL A 203 -9.82 20.98 -4.23
N LYS A 204 -10.73 21.96 -4.34
CA LYS A 204 -10.51 23.17 -5.15
C LYS A 204 -9.33 23.98 -4.62
N ALA A 205 -9.27 24.23 -3.32
CA ALA A 205 -8.19 25.03 -2.71
C ALA A 205 -6.80 24.43 -2.94
N LEU A 206 -6.66 23.10 -2.83
CA LEU A 206 -5.40 22.42 -3.12
C LEU A 206 -5.02 22.52 -4.60
N ALA A 207 -5.97 22.28 -5.50
CA ALA A 207 -5.75 22.33 -6.94
C ALA A 207 -5.35 23.73 -7.41
N ASP A 208 -6.07 24.77 -6.98
CA ASP A 208 -5.81 26.14 -7.37
C ASP A 208 -4.42 26.59 -6.87
N ALA A 209 -4.09 26.29 -5.61
CA ALA A 209 -2.77 26.60 -5.05
C ALA A 209 -1.61 25.86 -5.74
N ALA A 210 -1.85 24.66 -6.26
CA ALA A 210 -0.86 23.93 -7.05
C ALA A 210 -0.67 24.53 -8.45
N ARG A 211 -1.74 25.00 -9.10
CA ARG A 211 -1.65 25.72 -10.39
C ARG A 211 -0.95 27.06 -10.26
N GLU A 212 -1.31 27.84 -9.24
CA GLU A 212 -0.67 29.14 -8.95
C GLU A 212 0.84 28.98 -8.71
N ALA A 213 1.25 27.85 -8.11
CA ALA A 213 2.65 27.51 -7.90
C ALA A 213 3.34 26.89 -9.14
N GLY A 214 2.68 26.83 -10.29
CA GLY A 214 3.29 26.52 -11.59
C GLY A 214 3.05 25.12 -12.17
N LEU A 215 2.30 24.25 -11.49
CA LEU A 215 1.89 22.96 -12.09
C LEU A 215 0.82 23.17 -13.18
N LYS A 216 0.91 22.38 -14.25
CA LYS A 216 0.00 22.43 -15.39
C LYS A 216 -0.93 21.22 -15.39
N PHE A 217 -2.22 21.46 -15.16
CA PHE A 217 -3.32 20.48 -15.22
C PHE A 217 -4.72 21.14 -15.18
#